data_AF-A0A968ZWT9-F1
#
_entry.id   AF-A0A968ZWT9-F1
#
_cell.length_a   1.000
_cell.length_b   1.000
_cell.length_c   1.000
_cell.angle_alpha   90.00
_cell.angle_beta   90.00
_cell.angle_gamma   90.00
#
_symmetry.space_group_name_H-M   'P 1'
#
loop_
_entity.id
_entity.type
_entity.pdbx_description
1 polymer ?
#
loop_
_entity_poly.entity_id
_entity_poly.type
_entity_poly.pdbx_seq_one_letter_code
_entity_poly.pdbx_strand_id
1 'polypeptide(L)'
;MNDDPGKGQQSSNDDPFLIGEDAKVFSALVPSDNTTDISKFDEVSGLIAYARYSLQKHQFVIKYQQEEGRPPTADNIQAIIMSFKDVNSEALQTLKQKSESLLREYAEEYAENAKRKDILAPMELIVKKHTRFWLAVGTNLVAALIYSFIVAVILFTATAVAPNNKFSQIIKILMESQPEATETSLPDTQQ
;
A
#
# COMPACT_ATOMS: atom_id res chain seq x y z
N MET A 1 51.16 38.68 -33.18
CA MET A 1 50.45 38.46 -31.91
C MET A 1 49.55 39.66 -31.67
N ASN A 2 48.24 39.48 -31.82
CA ASN A 2 47.21 40.10 -31.01
C ASN A 2 45.92 39.39 -31.39
N ASP A 3 45.45 38.61 -30.42
CA ASP A 3 44.23 37.83 -30.44
C ASP A 3 43.02 38.76 -30.50
N ASP A 4 42.09 38.50 -31.41
CA ASP A 4 40.70 38.98 -31.29
C ASP A 4 39.78 37.75 -31.31
N PRO A 5 39.21 37.36 -30.15
CA PRO A 5 38.32 36.22 -30.07
C PRO A 5 36.95 36.65 -30.58
N GLY A 6 36.71 36.38 -31.87
CA GLY A 6 35.37 36.29 -32.44
C GLY A 6 34.57 35.20 -31.73
N LYS A 7 34.07 35.50 -30.53
CA LYS A 7 32.99 34.77 -29.89
C LYS A 7 31.76 35.00 -30.74
N GLY A 8 31.53 34.07 -31.67
CA GLY A 8 30.22 33.92 -32.28
C GLY A 8 29.19 33.87 -31.16
N GLN A 9 28.34 34.88 -31.11
CA GLN A 9 27.04 34.79 -30.45
C GLN A 9 26.30 33.67 -31.20
N GLN A 10 26.47 32.45 -30.72
CA GLN A 10 25.66 31.32 -31.11
C GLN A 10 24.25 31.68 -30.67
N SER A 11 23.45 32.09 -31.64
CA SER A 11 22.11 32.61 -31.43
C SER A 11 21.32 31.58 -30.63
N SER A 12 20.74 31.97 -29.49
CA SER A 12 19.86 31.08 -28.72
C SER A 12 18.59 30.71 -29.49
N ASN A 13 18.45 31.14 -30.75
CA ASN A 13 17.41 30.76 -31.70
C ASN A 13 17.61 29.36 -32.30
N ASP A 14 18.78 28.74 -32.12
CA ASP A 14 19.05 27.40 -32.66
C ASP A 14 18.69 26.27 -31.68
N ASP A 15 18.24 26.59 -30.46
CA ASP A 15 17.75 25.57 -29.53
C ASP A 15 16.27 25.23 -29.84
N PRO A 16 15.98 24.02 -30.35
CA PRO A 16 14.62 23.59 -30.67
C PRO A 16 13.66 23.59 -29.47
N PHE A 17 14.19 23.66 -28.25
CA PHE A 17 13.42 23.58 -27.01
C PHE A 17 13.12 24.95 -26.39
N LEU A 18 13.80 26.03 -26.78
CA LEU A 18 13.61 27.37 -26.21
C LEU A 18 12.75 28.26 -27.11
N ILE A 19 11.51 27.82 -27.35
CA ILE A 19 10.56 28.57 -28.19
C ILE A 19 9.64 29.37 -27.27
N GLY A 20 9.63 30.71 -27.41
CA GLY A 20 8.78 31.60 -26.61
C GLY A 20 7.26 31.34 -26.72
N GLU A 21 6.86 30.47 -27.64
CA GLU A 21 5.49 30.01 -27.84
C GLU A 21 5.08 28.95 -26.82
N ASP A 22 6.04 28.22 -26.22
CA ASP A 22 5.78 27.26 -25.14
C ASP A 22 5.16 27.95 -23.92
N ALA A 23 5.53 29.22 -23.65
CA ALA A 23 4.93 30.01 -22.59
C ALA A 23 3.42 30.28 -22.82
N LYS A 24 3.00 30.43 -24.09
CA LYS A 24 1.59 30.60 -24.44
C LYS A 24 0.82 29.31 -24.20
N VAL A 25 1.37 28.17 -24.63
CA VAL A 25 0.79 26.85 -24.37
C VAL A 25 0.69 26.60 -22.86
N PHE A 26 1.74 26.92 -22.10
CA PHE A 26 1.73 26.82 -20.64
C PHE A 26 0.61 27.65 -20.02
N SER A 27 0.50 28.94 -20.36
CA SER A 27 -0.55 29.82 -19.83
C SER A 27 -1.97 29.40 -20.21
N ALA A 28 -2.15 28.74 -21.36
CA ALA A 28 -3.43 28.20 -21.79
C ALA A 28 -3.83 26.91 -21.05
N LEU A 29 -2.84 26.14 -20.58
CA LEU A 29 -3.03 24.89 -19.85
C LEU A 29 -3.09 25.08 -18.34
N VAL A 30 -2.26 25.98 -17.82
CA VAL A 30 -2.12 26.30 -16.40
C VAL A 30 -2.63 27.73 -16.18
N PRO A 31 -3.93 27.90 -15.93
CA PRO A 31 -4.49 29.21 -15.67
C PRO A 31 -3.88 29.76 -14.36
N SER A 32 -3.21 30.91 -14.46
CA SER A 32 -2.50 31.56 -13.34
C SER A 32 -3.41 32.52 -12.55
N ASP A 33 -4.73 32.49 -12.76
CA ASP A 33 -5.61 33.54 -12.27
C ASP A 33 -6.08 33.26 -10.83
N ASN A 34 -5.55 34.06 -9.90
CA ASN A 34 -5.86 34.00 -8.47
C ASN A 34 -7.27 34.56 -8.14
N THR A 35 -8.08 34.88 -9.15
CA THR A 35 -9.42 35.49 -8.99
C THR A 35 -10.59 34.55 -9.29
N THR A 36 -10.33 33.35 -9.83
CA THR A 36 -11.33 32.31 -9.99
C THR A 36 -10.98 31.16 -9.05
N ASP A 37 -11.97 30.51 -8.46
CA ASP A 37 -11.81 29.32 -7.61
C ASP A 37 -11.35 28.14 -8.48
N ILE A 38 -10.14 28.24 -9.06
CA ILE A 38 -9.51 27.21 -9.87
C ILE A 38 -9.23 26.07 -8.88
N SER A 39 -9.90 24.94 -9.11
CA SER A 39 -9.68 23.78 -8.27
C SER A 39 -8.20 23.40 -8.35
N LYS A 40 -7.59 23.02 -7.22
CA LYS A 40 -6.24 22.43 -7.22
C LYS A 40 -6.13 21.25 -8.19
N PHE A 41 -7.26 20.59 -8.44
CA PHE A 41 -7.38 19.55 -9.46
C PHE A 41 -7.11 20.09 -10.88
N ASP A 42 -7.67 21.25 -11.23
CA ASP A 42 -7.52 21.87 -12.54
C ASP A 42 -6.08 22.34 -12.76
N GLU A 43 -5.45 22.91 -11.73
CA GLU A 43 -4.03 23.31 -11.76
C GLU A 43 -3.11 22.10 -12.03
N VAL A 44 -3.29 21.01 -11.28
CA VAL A 44 -2.51 19.78 -11.47
C VAL A 44 -2.79 19.14 -12.84
N SER A 45 -4.06 19.13 -13.27
CA SER A 45 -4.42 18.63 -14.60
C SER A 45 -3.75 19.43 -15.72
N GLY A 46 -3.64 20.76 -15.56
CA GLY A 46 -2.96 21.67 -16.47
C GLY A 46 -1.46 21.40 -16.54
N LEU A 47 -0.81 21.17 -15.38
CA LEU A 47 0.61 20.81 -15.31
C LEU A 47 0.89 19.47 -16.00
N ILE A 48 0.03 18.46 -15.79
CA ILE A 48 0.15 17.16 -16.46
C ILE A 48 -0.06 17.32 -17.96
N ALA A 49 -1.03 18.12 -18.39
CA ALA A 49 -1.23 18.42 -19.81
C ALA A 49 0.02 19.07 -20.40
N TYR A 50 0.62 20.04 -19.74
CA TYR A 50 1.86 20.68 -20.21
C TYR A 50 3.03 19.68 -20.30
N ALA A 51 3.20 18.82 -19.29
CA ALA A 51 4.23 17.77 -19.33
C ALA A 51 4.06 16.82 -20.52
N ARG A 52 2.81 16.48 -20.87
CA ARG A 52 2.52 15.66 -22.06
C ARG A 52 2.83 16.39 -23.37
N TYR A 53 2.53 17.68 -23.45
CA TYR A 53 2.92 18.52 -24.58
C TYR A 53 4.45 18.52 -24.75
N SER A 54 5.21 18.77 -23.67
CA SER A 54 6.67 18.77 -23.70
C SER A 54 7.23 17.41 -24.12
N LEU A 55 6.63 16.31 -23.64
CA LEU A 55 7.02 14.96 -24.06
C LEU A 55 6.76 14.72 -25.55
N GLN A 56 5.60 15.15 -26.07
CA GLN A 56 5.26 15.02 -27.48
C GLN A 56 6.21 15.82 -28.38
N LYS A 57 6.56 17.05 -27.97
CA LYS A 57 7.57 17.89 -28.64
C LYS A 57 8.94 17.18 -28.68
N HIS A 58 9.38 16.62 -27.54
CA HIS A 58 10.64 15.90 -27.46
C HIS A 58 10.65 14.63 -28.33
N GLN A 59 9.57 13.85 -28.31
CA GLN A 59 9.42 12.66 -29.17
C GLN A 59 9.47 13.01 -30.65
N PHE A 60 8.84 14.12 -31.05
CA PHE A 60 8.95 14.61 -32.42
C PHE A 60 10.40 14.96 -32.78
N VAL A 61 11.11 15.69 -31.92
CA VAL A 61 12.49 16.08 -32.18
C VAL A 61 13.38 14.84 -32.38
N ILE A 62 13.25 13.84 -31.50
CA ILE A 62 13.99 12.58 -31.63
C ILE A 62 13.65 11.89 -32.95
N LYS A 63 12.35 11.74 -33.25
CA LYS A 63 11.90 11.03 -34.45
C LYS A 63 12.37 11.74 -35.72
N TYR A 64 12.26 13.06 -35.77
CA TYR A 64 12.74 13.86 -36.89
C TYR A 64 14.25 13.70 -37.07
N GLN A 65 15.02 13.72 -35.99
CA GLN A 65 16.47 13.52 -36.06
C GLN A 65 16.85 12.12 -36.54
N GLN A 66 16.07 11.10 -36.19
CA GLN A 66 16.26 9.73 -36.67
C GLN A 66 15.93 9.58 -38.17
N GLU A 67 14.89 10.26 -38.64
CA GLU A 67 14.41 10.16 -40.02
C GLU A 67 15.23 11.02 -40.99
N GLU A 68 15.56 12.26 -40.61
CA GLU A 68 16.20 13.25 -41.47
C GLU A 68 17.73 13.35 -41.23
N GLY A 69 18.25 12.66 -40.22
CA GLY A 69 19.67 12.68 -39.85
C GLY A 69 20.17 14.03 -39.30
N ARG A 70 19.27 14.99 -39.08
CA ARG A 70 19.56 16.35 -38.60
C ARG A 70 18.49 16.83 -37.62
N PRO A 71 18.82 17.72 -36.67
CA PRO A 71 17.81 18.29 -35.77
C PRO A 71 16.78 19.14 -36.56
N PRO A 72 15.51 19.15 -36.13
CA PRO A 72 14.49 20.01 -36.72
C PRO A 72 14.81 21.48 -36.48
N THR A 73 14.57 22.32 -37.49
CA THR A 73 14.65 23.78 -37.36
C THR A 73 13.48 24.34 -36.55
N ALA A 74 13.60 25.58 -36.06
CA ALA A 74 12.54 26.26 -35.33
C ALA A 74 11.19 26.27 -36.08
N ASP A 75 11.19 26.49 -37.39
CA ASP A 75 9.98 26.47 -38.22
C ASP A 75 9.27 25.11 -38.24
N ASN A 76 10.04 24.01 -38.26
CA ASN A 76 9.48 22.65 -38.23
C ASN A 76 8.80 22.36 -36.89
N ILE A 77 9.34 22.91 -35.81
CA ILE A 77 8.77 22.74 -34.48
C ILE A 77 7.54 23.64 -34.32
N GLN A 78 7.60 24.87 -34.83
CA GLN A 78 6.49 25.81 -34.81
C GLN A 78 5.23 25.22 -35.47
N ALA A 79 5.38 24.44 -36.55
CA ALA A 79 4.26 23.75 -37.19
C ALA A 79 3.50 22.81 -36.23
N ILE A 80 4.20 22.19 -35.28
CA ILE A 80 3.59 21.34 -34.25
C ILE A 80 2.97 22.19 -33.17
N ILE A 81 3.68 23.22 -32.71
CA ILE A 81 3.19 24.14 -31.67
C ILE A 81 1.92 24.86 -32.12
N MET A 82 1.78 25.17 -33.41
CA MET A 82 0.58 25.79 -33.97
C MET A 82 -0.70 24.99 -33.64
N SER A 83 -0.63 23.67 -33.61
CA SER A 83 -1.79 22.84 -33.24
C SER A 83 -2.22 23.01 -31.77
N PHE A 84 -1.35 23.52 -30.91
CA PHE A 84 -1.58 23.76 -29.47
C PHE A 84 -1.72 25.24 -29.10
N LYS A 85 -1.58 26.15 -30.07
CA LYS A 85 -1.49 27.58 -29.83
C LYS A 85 -2.82 28.22 -29.42
N ASP A 86 -3.92 27.69 -29.93
CA ASP A 86 -5.26 28.17 -29.62
C ASP A 86 -5.81 27.45 -28.38
N VAL A 87 -6.36 28.23 -27.43
CA VAL A 87 -7.00 27.70 -26.21
C VAL A 87 -8.14 26.74 -26.54
N ASN A 88 -8.79 26.95 -27.69
CA ASN A 88 -9.89 26.13 -28.18
C ASN A 88 -9.45 25.08 -29.21
N SER A 89 -8.15 24.84 -29.38
CA SER A 89 -7.71 23.81 -30.31
C SER A 89 -8.12 22.42 -29.79
N GLU A 90 -8.53 21.55 -30.72
CA GLU A 90 -8.89 20.17 -30.40
C GLU A 90 -7.72 19.41 -29.75
N ALA A 91 -6.48 19.70 -30.19
CA ALA A 91 -5.28 19.09 -29.65
C ALA A 91 -5.06 19.48 -28.18
N LEU A 92 -5.28 20.76 -27.84
CA LEU A 92 -5.14 21.25 -26.46
C LEU A 92 -6.26 20.71 -25.56
N GLN A 93 -7.51 20.67 -26.04
CA GLN A 93 -8.63 20.10 -25.31
C GLN A 93 -8.45 18.61 -25.05
N THR A 94 -7.99 17.85 -26.06
CA THR A 94 -7.67 16.43 -25.92
C THR A 94 -6.59 16.21 -24.86
N LEU A 95 -5.60 17.10 -24.79
CA LEU A 95 -4.53 17.03 -23.80
C LEU A 95 -5.08 17.25 -22.39
N LYS A 96 -5.94 18.25 -22.19
CA LYS A 96 -6.64 18.50 -20.91
C LYS A 96 -7.49 17.31 -20.50
N GLN A 97 -8.37 16.83 -21.37
CA GLN A 97 -9.25 15.69 -21.09
C GLN A 97 -8.48 14.43 -20.72
N LYS A 98 -7.40 14.12 -21.45
CA LYS A 98 -6.54 12.96 -21.13
C LYS A 98 -5.84 13.12 -19.78
N SER A 99 -5.40 14.33 -19.43
CA SER A 99 -4.78 14.61 -18.14
C SER A 99 -5.78 14.52 -16.99
N GLU A 100 -6.98 15.06 -17.15
CA GLU A 100 -8.06 14.94 -16.17
C GLU A 100 -8.48 13.49 -15.96
N SER A 101 -8.64 12.72 -17.05
CA SER A 101 -8.97 11.30 -16.98
C SER A 101 -7.91 10.51 -16.22
N LEU A 102 -6.64 10.74 -16.52
CA LEU A 102 -5.54 10.05 -15.84
C LEU A 102 -5.47 10.43 -14.36
N LEU A 103 -5.69 11.70 -14.03
CA LEU A 103 -5.70 12.15 -12.64
C LEU A 103 -6.87 11.55 -11.86
N ARG A 104 -8.04 11.40 -12.49
CA ARG A 104 -9.21 10.71 -11.91
C ARG A 104 -8.94 9.23 -11.70
N GLU A 105 -8.38 8.55 -12.68
CA GLU A 105 -8.02 7.13 -12.59
C GLU A 105 -7.03 6.89 -11.44
N TYR A 106 -5.98 7.71 -11.33
CA TYR A 106 -5.03 7.64 -10.22
C TYR A 106 -5.66 7.99 -8.87
N ALA A 107 -6.56 8.97 -8.82
CA ALA A 107 -7.26 9.33 -7.59
C ALA A 107 -8.19 8.20 -7.13
N GLU A 108 -8.86 7.52 -8.08
CA GLU A 108 -9.72 6.38 -7.81
C GLU A 108 -8.91 5.17 -7.34
N GLU A 109 -7.81 4.85 -8.02
CA GLU A 109 -6.89 3.79 -7.60
C GLU A 109 -6.30 4.08 -6.21
N TYR A 110 -5.89 5.32 -5.95
CA TYR A 110 -5.38 5.70 -4.64
C TYR A 110 -6.46 5.61 -3.57
N ALA A 111 -7.68 6.07 -3.85
CA ALA A 111 -8.80 5.97 -2.92
C ALA A 111 -9.16 4.50 -2.64
N GLU A 112 -9.12 3.64 -3.64
CA GLU A 112 -9.36 2.21 -3.49
C GLU A 112 -8.25 1.54 -2.67
N ASN A 113 -6.99 1.88 -2.92
CA ASN A 113 -5.83 1.36 -2.19
C ASN A 113 -5.75 1.91 -0.75
N ALA A 114 -6.15 3.16 -0.53
CA ALA A 114 -6.27 3.76 0.79
C ALA A 114 -7.38 3.05 1.60
N LYS A 115 -8.56 2.85 1.01
CA LYS A 115 -9.64 2.03 1.60
C LYS A 115 -9.16 0.62 1.93
N ARG A 116 -8.39 -0.02 1.03
CA ARG A 116 -7.80 -1.33 1.31
C ARG A 116 -6.82 -1.28 2.49
N LYS A 117 -5.95 -0.29 2.58
CA LYS A 117 -5.02 -0.17 3.73
C LYS A 117 -5.76 0.04 5.05
N ASP A 118 -6.77 0.91 5.07
CA ASP A 118 -7.54 1.18 6.30
C ASP A 118 -8.43 0.01 6.73
N ILE A 119 -8.88 -0.84 5.80
CA ILE A 119 -9.74 -2.00 6.10
C ILE A 119 -8.91 -3.28 6.33
N LEU A 120 -7.84 -3.51 5.57
CA LEU A 120 -7.02 -4.72 5.70
C LEU A 120 -5.98 -4.63 6.82
N ALA A 121 -5.41 -3.46 7.11
CA ALA A 121 -4.46 -3.32 8.23
C ALA A 121 -5.03 -3.76 9.59
N PRO A 122 -6.26 -3.38 10.00
CA PRO A 122 -6.82 -3.88 11.25
C PRO A 122 -7.16 -5.38 11.18
N MET A 123 -7.61 -5.90 10.03
CA MET A 123 -7.90 -7.33 9.88
C MET A 123 -6.64 -8.20 9.94
N GLU A 124 -5.53 -7.78 9.32
CA GLU A 124 -4.27 -8.52 9.39
C GLU A 124 -3.70 -8.55 10.81
N LEU A 125 -3.89 -7.47 11.58
CA LEU A 125 -3.50 -7.36 12.99
C LEU A 125 -4.32 -8.30 13.88
N ILE A 126 -5.63 -8.42 13.63
CA ILE A 126 -6.52 -9.33 14.36
C ILE A 126 -6.19 -10.79 14.01
N VAL A 127 -5.97 -11.11 12.73
CA VAL A 127 -5.65 -12.47 12.27
C VAL A 127 -4.29 -12.94 12.82
N LYS A 128 -3.25 -12.10 12.78
CA LYS A 128 -1.92 -12.42 13.35
C LYS A 128 -1.97 -12.60 14.87
N LYS A 129 -2.78 -11.81 15.58
CA LYS A 129 -2.88 -11.90 17.04
C LYS A 129 -3.59 -13.19 17.47
N HIS A 130 -4.66 -13.59 16.77
CA HIS A 130 -5.36 -14.84 17.06
C HIS A 130 -4.56 -16.09 16.66
N THR A 131 -3.85 -16.08 15.53
CA THR A 131 -3.00 -17.22 15.14
C THR A 131 -1.84 -17.43 16.09
N ARG A 132 -1.19 -16.36 16.58
CA ARG A 132 -0.08 -16.48 17.54
C ARG A 132 -0.53 -17.01 18.91
N PHE A 133 -1.76 -16.64 19.34
CA PHE A 133 -2.36 -17.18 20.56
C PHE A 133 -2.67 -18.67 20.44
N TRP A 134 -3.32 -19.10 19.35
CA TRP A 134 -3.62 -20.53 19.12
C TRP A 134 -2.37 -21.39 18.94
N LEU A 135 -1.33 -20.86 18.30
CA LEU A 135 -0.05 -21.55 18.19
C LEU A 135 0.58 -21.77 19.59
N ALA A 136 0.57 -20.76 20.46
CA ALA A 136 1.09 -20.84 21.82
C ALA A 136 0.26 -21.78 22.72
N VAL A 137 -1.07 -21.79 22.56
CA VAL A 137 -1.96 -22.74 23.26
C VAL A 137 -1.69 -24.17 22.78
N GLY A 138 -1.53 -24.38 21.47
CA GLY A 138 -1.20 -25.69 20.89
C GLY A 138 0.12 -26.24 21.40
N THR A 139 1.17 -25.42 21.47
CA THR A 139 2.48 -25.88 21.99
C THR A 139 2.41 -26.27 23.47
N ASN A 140 1.68 -25.52 24.28
CA ASN A 140 1.53 -25.84 25.71
C ASN A 140 0.67 -27.10 25.93
N LEU A 141 -0.37 -27.31 25.11
CA LEU A 141 -1.20 -28.51 25.17
C LEU A 141 -0.41 -29.77 24.79
N VAL A 142 0.40 -29.69 23.73
CA VAL A 142 1.27 -30.81 23.31
C VAL A 142 2.33 -31.09 24.38
N ALA A 143 2.94 -30.07 24.96
CA ALA A 143 3.89 -30.24 26.06
C ALA A 143 3.24 -30.89 27.29
N ALA A 144 2.02 -30.47 27.65
CA ALA A 144 1.27 -31.06 28.76
C ALA A 144 0.91 -32.53 28.49
N LEU A 145 0.54 -32.90 27.27
CA LEU A 145 0.29 -34.29 26.88
C LEU A 145 1.55 -35.15 26.99
N ILE A 146 2.69 -34.65 26.50
CA ILE A 146 3.98 -35.36 26.59
C ILE A 146 4.36 -35.56 28.06
N TYR A 147 4.27 -34.52 28.88
CA TYR A 147 4.56 -34.61 30.31
C TYR A 147 3.63 -35.59 31.02
N SER A 148 2.33 -35.52 30.75
CA SER A 148 1.34 -36.45 31.28
C SER A 148 1.65 -37.90 30.89
N PHE A 149 2.11 -38.14 29.66
CA PHE A 149 2.47 -39.46 29.19
C PHE A 149 3.72 -40.01 29.92
N ILE A 150 4.75 -39.18 30.09
CA ILE A 150 5.96 -39.55 30.82
C ILE A 150 5.63 -39.91 32.28
N VAL A 151 4.83 -39.10 32.97
CA VAL A 151 4.41 -39.36 34.36
C VAL A 151 3.58 -40.65 34.45
N ALA A 152 2.68 -40.89 33.51
CA ALA A 152 1.89 -42.12 33.46
C ALA A 152 2.78 -43.36 33.29
N VAL A 153 3.80 -43.30 32.43
CA VAL A 153 4.77 -44.40 32.23
C VAL A 153 5.60 -44.63 33.48
N ILE A 154 6.04 -43.58 34.17
CA ILE A 154 6.78 -43.70 35.44
C ILE A 154 5.90 -44.33 36.53
N LEU A 155 4.65 -43.90 36.66
CA LEU A 155 3.70 -44.50 37.60
C LEU A 155 3.41 -45.96 37.27
N PHE A 156 3.19 -46.27 36.00
CA PHE A 156 2.94 -47.64 35.54
C PHE A 156 4.14 -48.56 35.80
N THR A 157 5.36 -48.10 35.50
CA THR A 157 6.57 -48.89 35.76
C THR A 157 6.86 -49.02 37.26
N ALA A 158 6.68 -47.96 38.05
CA ALA A 158 6.85 -48.01 39.51
C ALA A 158 5.85 -48.97 40.18
N THR A 159 4.59 -48.96 39.74
CA THR A 159 3.55 -49.88 40.24
C THR A 159 3.74 -51.31 39.73
N ALA A 160 4.22 -51.51 38.50
CA ALA A 160 4.49 -52.83 37.93
C ALA A 160 5.74 -53.50 38.53
N VAL A 161 6.76 -52.73 38.92
CA VAL A 161 8.01 -53.23 39.51
C VAL A 161 7.89 -53.43 41.03
N ALA A 162 6.94 -52.76 41.70
CA ALA A 162 6.66 -52.94 43.12
C ALA A 162 5.18 -53.27 43.39
N PRO A 163 4.70 -54.49 43.06
CA PRO A 163 3.33 -54.92 43.38
C PRO A 163 3.09 -55.14 44.88
N ASN A 164 4.07 -54.87 45.75
CA ASN A 164 3.95 -55.08 47.19
C ASN A 164 4.68 -54.01 48.01
N ASN A 165 3.93 -53.00 48.46
CA ASN A 165 3.85 -52.58 49.87
C ASN A 165 3.40 -51.10 50.00
N LYS A 166 2.43 -50.88 50.90
CA LYS A 166 1.94 -49.60 51.47
C LYS A 166 0.89 -48.79 50.69
N PHE A 167 0.95 -48.65 49.36
CA PHE A 167 -0.03 -47.80 48.65
C PHE A 167 -1.46 -48.38 48.64
N SER A 168 -1.63 -49.69 48.44
CA SER A 168 -2.96 -50.32 48.51
C SER A 168 -3.59 -50.27 49.90
N GLN A 169 -2.80 -50.19 50.98
CA GLN A 169 -3.34 -50.01 52.33
C GLN A 169 -3.86 -48.59 52.54
N ILE A 170 -3.18 -47.58 52.00
CA ILE A 170 -3.63 -46.19 52.08
C ILE A 170 -4.94 -46.02 51.30
N ILE A 171 -5.04 -46.59 50.09
CA ILE A 171 -6.27 -46.54 49.28
C ILE A 171 -7.41 -47.29 49.98
N LYS A 172 -7.12 -48.44 50.62
CA LYS A 172 -8.12 -49.19 51.40
C LYS A 172 -8.61 -48.41 52.63
N ILE A 173 -7.71 -47.76 53.38
CA ILE A 173 -8.07 -46.92 54.53
C ILE A 173 -8.89 -45.70 54.09
N LEU A 174 -8.59 -45.12 52.93
CA LEU A 174 -9.34 -43.99 52.38
C LEU A 174 -10.75 -44.38 51.90
N MET A 175 -10.93 -45.61 51.37
CA MET A 175 -12.25 -46.12 50.99
C MET A 175 -13.08 -46.61 52.19
N GLU A 176 -12.46 -47.10 53.27
CA GLU A 176 -13.14 -47.57 54.49
C GLU A 176 -13.58 -46.41 55.42
N SER A 177 -13.04 -45.19 55.23
CA SER A 177 -13.27 -44.03 56.12
C SER A 177 -14.32 -43.04 55.62
N GLN A 178 -15.36 -43.51 54.94
CA GLN A 178 -16.62 -42.76 54.79
C GLN A 178 -17.52 -43.09 55.98
N PRO A 179 -17.62 -42.23 57.02
CA PRO A 179 -18.66 -42.39 58.02
C PRO A 179 -20.00 -42.07 57.35
N GLU A 180 -20.93 -43.03 57.40
CA GLU A 180 -22.33 -42.79 57.09
C GLU A 180 -22.81 -41.58 57.92
N ALA A 181 -23.08 -40.47 57.22
CA ALA A 181 -23.65 -39.28 57.82
C ALA A 181 -25.02 -39.65 58.39
N THR A 182 -25.07 -39.69 59.72
CA THR A 182 -26.26 -39.81 60.54
C THR A 182 -27.26 -38.71 60.15
N GLU A 183 -28.32 -39.06 59.41
CA GLU A 183 -29.49 -38.19 59.28
C GLU A 183 -30.09 -37.97 60.67
N THR A 184 -29.92 -36.76 61.18
CA THR A 184 -30.54 -36.30 62.42
C THR A 184 -31.91 -35.76 62.03
N SER A 185 -32.95 -36.57 62.23
CA SER A 185 -34.34 -36.15 62.05
C SER A 185 -34.75 -35.17 63.15
N LEU A 186 -35.28 -34.01 62.74
CA LEU A 186 -35.92 -33.03 63.61
C LEU A 186 -37.27 -33.57 64.15
N PRO A 187 -37.72 -33.08 65.32
CA PRO A 187 -38.89 -33.61 66.00
C PRO A 187 -40.20 -33.12 65.35
N ASP A 188 -41.06 -34.07 65.01
CA ASP A 188 -42.46 -33.81 64.70
C ASP A 188 -43.26 -33.58 65.99
N THR A 189 -43.93 -32.44 65.98
CA THR A 189 -45.08 -32.06 66.81
C THR A 189 -46.13 -33.16 66.80
N GLN A 190 -46.67 -33.60 67.96
CA GLN A 190 -48.09 -33.99 68.11
C GLN A 190 -48.57 -33.94 69.58
N GLN A 191 -49.70 -33.24 69.72
CA GLN A 191 -50.82 -33.31 70.69
C GLN A 191 -50.60 -32.92 72.15
#